data_AF-A0A6N8EKP2-F1
#
_entry.id   AF-A0A6N8EKP2-F1
#
_cell.length_a   1.000
_cell.length_b   1.000
_cell.length_c   1.000
_cell.angle_alpha   90.00
_cell.angle_beta   90.00
_cell.angle_gamma   90.00
#
_symmetry.space_group_name_H-M   'P 1'
#
loop_
_entity.id
_entity.type
_entity.pdbx_description
1 polymer ?
#
loop_
_entity_poly.entity_id
_entity_poly.type
_entity_poly.pdbx_seq_one_letter_code
_entity_poly.pdbx_strand_id
1 'polypeptide(L)'
;MRGKGIALSQQPVCNLSWGRAKAMFVGYLGTYIALHDGEIVQRHLCSWFDKDEAHPLTQEELEARGYVRQYVANGRYVFQHAEKGCLSFAHDMSVTHVASPRKNEIFQEIDPSILPDPVAERPLNGGVERNIHQIGIGLGDPGEYPEIFRENRAQLIHLNSEYEYFYWSDGGFFDIKKFLLDYYSEEVYEYYQAIHPDYGAAKADLFRYLCLYAVGGVYVDLKSVIAAPLSTIIKPEDRFLVSQWWHGARQHPEVQHMTYGEYEQYYIICASGHPLMRRIIHQVMCLLRVYQPDMQGTGRHGTLVLTGPIMYSRMIEAYAHEGPVRHIHSLSNGVEYTTVGERGGHEQHTGRVHYSASISPIVQNPAAL
;
A
#
# COMPACT_ATOMS: atom_id res chain seq x y z
N MET A 1 -33.45 52.42 10.15
CA MET A 1 -34.05 51.09 10.40
C MET A 1 -32.98 50.20 11.02
N ARG A 2 -33.28 49.65 12.21
CA ARG A 2 -32.35 48.80 13.00
C ARG A 2 -32.29 47.40 12.38
N GLY A 3 -31.11 46.95 11.97
CA GLY A 3 -30.83 45.54 11.67
C GLY A 3 -30.03 44.94 12.82
N LYS A 4 -30.63 44.00 13.56
CA LYS A 4 -30.02 43.28 14.67
C LYS A 4 -28.97 42.29 14.14
N GLY A 5 -27.71 42.45 14.56
CA GLY A 5 -26.68 41.41 14.42
C GLY A 5 -26.94 40.31 15.43
N ILE A 6 -27.04 39.07 14.95
CA ILE A 6 -27.19 37.86 15.76
C ILE A 6 -25.80 37.50 16.28
N ALA A 7 -25.62 37.56 17.60
CA ALA A 7 -24.43 37.08 18.28
C ALA A 7 -24.45 35.55 18.28
N LEU A 8 -23.50 34.93 17.57
CA LEU A 8 -23.22 33.50 17.67
C LEU A 8 -22.48 33.25 18.99
N SER A 9 -23.15 32.60 19.93
CA SER A 9 -22.54 32.11 21.16
C SER A 9 -21.52 31.03 20.83
N GLN A 10 -20.23 31.33 21.03
CA GLN A 10 -19.20 30.30 21.10
C GLN A 10 -19.44 29.46 22.35
N GLN A 11 -19.91 28.23 22.16
CA GLN A 11 -19.83 27.20 23.19
C GLN A 11 -18.36 26.73 23.27
N PRO A 12 -17.82 26.51 24.48
CA PRO A 12 -16.44 26.08 24.64
C PRO A 12 -16.29 24.66 24.07
N VAL A 13 -15.37 24.53 23.12
CA VAL A 13 -14.86 23.23 22.67
C VAL A 13 -14.22 22.56 23.88
N CYS A 14 -14.79 21.45 24.33
CA CYS A 14 -14.15 20.57 25.30
C CYS A 14 -12.81 20.08 24.72
N ASN A 15 -11.73 20.74 25.09
CA ASN A 15 -10.37 20.23 24.93
C ASN A 15 -10.18 19.09 25.93
N LEU A 16 -10.65 17.89 25.58
CA LEU A 16 -10.07 16.66 26.11
C LEU A 16 -8.73 16.47 25.38
N SER A 17 -7.66 16.97 25.99
CA SER A 17 -6.30 16.61 25.61
C SER A 17 -6.09 15.13 25.96
N TRP A 18 -6.51 14.23 25.09
CA TRP A 18 -6.00 12.86 25.08
C TRP A 18 -4.49 12.99 24.91
N GLY A 19 -3.72 12.67 25.95
CA GLY A 19 -2.29 12.47 25.77
C GLY A 19 -2.14 11.37 24.73
N ARG A 20 -1.62 11.70 23.54
CA ARG A 20 -1.42 10.71 22.48
C ARG A 20 -0.67 9.52 23.07
N ALA A 21 -1.12 8.30 22.73
CA ALA A 21 -0.50 7.06 23.20
C ALA A 21 1.01 7.11 22.97
N LYS A 22 1.80 6.77 24.00
CA LYS A 22 3.27 6.76 23.93
C LYS A 22 3.83 5.44 23.39
N ALA A 23 2.98 4.43 23.24
CA ALA A 23 3.35 3.10 22.80
C ALA A 23 2.24 2.52 21.91
N MET A 24 2.65 1.75 20.90
CA MET A 24 1.79 1.00 20.00
C MET A 24 2.46 -0.34 19.70
N PHE A 25 1.73 -1.44 19.86
CA PHE A 25 2.23 -2.78 19.56
C PHE A 25 1.83 -3.20 18.14
N VAL A 26 2.82 -3.34 17.27
CA VAL A 26 2.64 -3.56 15.83
C VAL A 26 3.04 -4.98 15.46
N GLY A 27 2.13 -5.70 14.82
CA GLY A 27 2.35 -7.04 14.30
C GLY A 27 3.00 -7.06 12.92
N TYR A 28 3.34 -8.26 12.48
CA TYR A 28 4.06 -8.52 11.22
C TYR A 28 3.47 -7.81 9.99
N LEU A 29 2.14 -7.82 9.81
CA LEU A 29 1.45 -7.25 8.63
C LEU A 29 1.20 -5.73 8.72
N GLY A 30 1.89 -5.04 9.63
CA GLY A 30 1.73 -3.59 9.83
C GLY A 30 0.34 -3.23 10.32
N THR A 31 -0.13 -3.99 11.31
CA THR A 31 -1.38 -3.74 12.03
C THR A 31 -1.09 -3.67 13.52
N TYR A 32 -1.81 -2.86 14.27
CA TYR A 32 -1.59 -2.68 15.70
C TYR A 32 -2.74 -3.21 16.55
N ILE A 33 -2.42 -3.48 17.82
CA ILE A 33 -3.39 -3.86 18.86
C ILE A 33 -4.14 -2.62 19.31
N ALA A 34 -5.45 -2.62 19.09
CA ALA A 34 -6.32 -1.52 19.48
C ALA A 34 -7.48 -2.00 20.34
N LEU A 35 -8.07 -1.09 21.09
CA LEU A 35 -9.36 -1.27 21.73
C LEU A 35 -10.42 -0.55 20.92
N HIS A 36 -11.52 -1.22 20.61
CA HIS A 36 -12.70 -0.61 19.99
C HIS A 36 -13.94 -1.26 20.58
N ASP A 37 -14.90 -0.46 21.05
CA ASP A 37 -16.13 -0.93 21.70
C ASP A 37 -15.89 -1.97 22.82
N GLY A 38 -14.80 -1.80 23.59
CA GLY A 38 -14.43 -2.69 24.69
C GLY A 38 -13.73 -3.99 24.28
N GLU A 39 -13.65 -4.28 22.98
CA GLU A 39 -13.01 -5.48 22.44
C GLU A 39 -11.62 -5.18 21.88
N ILE A 40 -10.73 -6.17 21.98
CA ILE A 40 -9.41 -6.09 21.34
C ILE A 40 -9.59 -6.33 19.85
N VAL A 41 -9.14 -5.37 19.04
CA VAL A 41 -9.21 -5.44 17.58
C VAL A 41 -7.84 -5.23 16.94
N GLN A 42 -7.70 -5.71 15.71
CA GLN A 42 -6.54 -5.48 14.86
C GLN A 42 -6.85 -4.33 13.90
N ARG A 43 -5.98 -3.33 13.81
CA ARG A 43 -6.16 -2.14 12.94
C ARG A 43 -4.95 -1.88 12.06
N HIS A 44 -5.14 -1.42 10.84
CA HIS A 44 -4.03 -1.00 9.96
C HIS A 44 -3.37 0.26 10.50
N LEU A 45 -2.04 0.40 10.37
CA LEU A 45 -1.31 1.56 10.87
C LEU A 45 -1.86 2.90 10.36
N CYS A 46 -2.30 2.98 9.10
CA CYS A 46 -2.90 4.19 8.55
C CYS A 46 -4.18 4.65 9.29
N SER A 47 -4.90 3.74 9.97
CA SER A 47 -6.10 4.10 10.74
C SER A 47 -5.81 4.76 12.08
N TRP A 48 -4.54 4.83 12.50
CA TRP A 48 -4.13 5.60 13.69
C TRP A 48 -4.58 7.08 13.63
N PHE A 49 -4.75 7.61 12.41
CA PHE A 49 -5.12 9.01 12.17
C PHE A 49 -6.63 9.19 12.00
N ASP A 50 -7.41 8.12 12.11
CA ASP A 50 -8.86 8.17 12.00
C ASP A 50 -9.47 8.81 13.24
N LYS A 51 -10.60 9.48 13.02
CA LYS A 51 -11.39 10.08 14.11
C LYS A 51 -12.46 9.09 14.55
N ASP A 52 -12.05 7.89 14.94
CA ASP A 52 -12.94 6.87 15.51
C ASP A 52 -12.63 6.65 17.01
N GLU A 53 -13.38 5.75 17.64
CA GLU A 53 -13.18 5.42 19.05
C GLU A 53 -12.02 4.43 19.28
N ALA A 54 -11.39 3.93 18.20
CA ALA A 54 -10.33 2.96 18.30
C ALA A 54 -9.04 3.63 18.77
N HIS A 55 -8.37 3.06 19.77
CA HIS A 55 -7.07 3.55 20.24
C HIS A 55 -6.11 2.39 20.50
N PRO A 56 -4.80 2.59 20.29
CA PRO A 56 -3.78 1.61 20.63
C PRO A 56 -3.87 1.23 22.11
N LEU A 57 -3.87 -0.08 22.38
CA LEU A 57 -3.84 -0.58 23.74
C LEU A 57 -2.45 -0.41 24.34
N THR A 58 -2.40 0.19 25.52
CA THR A 58 -1.18 0.28 26.34
C THR A 58 -0.83 -1.07 26.97
N GLN A 59 0.39 -1.21 27.48
CA GLN A 59 0.79 -2.41 28.20
C GLN A 59 -0.08 -2.65 29.44
N GLU A 60 -0.34 -1.60 30.22
CA GLU A 60 -1.14 -1.66 31.43
C GLU A 60 -2.58 -2.12 31.14
N GLU A 61 -3.15 -1.69 30.01
CA GLU A 61 -4.48 -2.10 29.58
C GLU A 61 -4.53 -3.55 29.09
N LEU A 62 -3.44 -4.06 28.49
CA LEU A 62 -3.30 -5.48 28.15
C LEU A 62 -3.16 -6.33 29.42
N GLU A 63 -2.37 -5.88 30.39
CA GLU A 63 -2.20 -6.53 31.69
C GLU A 63 -3.51 -6.59 32.48
N ALA A 64 -4.28 -5.49 32.50
CA ALA A 64 -5.61 -5.45 33.10
C ALA A 64 -6.60 -6.44 32.45
N ARG A 65 -6.33 -6.87 31.21
CA ARG A 65 -7.10 -7.88 30.47
C ARG A 65 -6.50 -9.28 30.59
N GLY A 66 -5.55 -9.50 31.50
CA GLY A 66 -4.98 -10.80 31.80
C GLY A 66 -3.85 -11.24 30.87
N TYR A 67 -3.33 -10.35 30.02
CA TYR A 67 -2.16 -10.66 29.19
C TYR A 67 -0.86 -10.34 29.92
N VAL A 68 0.11 -11.23 29.80
CA VAL A 68 1.48 -11.04 30.26
C VAL A 68 2.37 -10.82 29.05
N ARG A 69 3.05 -9.68 29.02
CA ARG A 69 4.06 -9.36 28.01
C ARG A 69 5.30 -10.23 28.23
N GLN A 70 5.69 -11.01 27.23
CA GLN A 70 6.91 -11.83 27.27
C GLN A 70 7.86 -11.39 26.18
N TYR A 71 9.12 -11.14 26.55
CA TYR A 71 10.18 -10.80 25.60
C TYR A 71 10.59 -12.03 24.77
N VAL A 72 10.77 -11.82 23.47
CA VAL A 72 11.25 -12.86 22.53
C VAL A 72 12.72 -12.58 22.16
N ALA A 73 12.95 -11.57 21.32
CA ALA A 73 14.27 -11.14 20.86
C ALA A 73 14.14 -9.76 20.17
N ASN A 74 15.25 -9.02 20.04
CA ASN A 74 15.34 -7.77 19.26
C ASN A 74 14.23 -6.74 19.57
N GLY A 75 13.87 -6.56 20.84
CA GLY A 75 12.79 -5.64 21.22
C GLY A 75 11.40 -6.11 20.78
N ARG A 76 11.19 -7.43 20.72
CA ARG A 76 9.90 -8.03 20.34
C ARG A 76 9.28 -8.81 21.46
N TYR A 77 7.96 -8.89 21.39
CA TYR A 77 7.12 -9.35 22.47
C TYR A 77 6.00 -10.23 21.95
N VAL A 78 5.55 -11.13 22.81
CA VAL A 78 4.29 -11.85 22.68
C VAL A 78 3.42 -11.49 23.88
N PHE A 79 2.10 -11.57 23.72
CA PHE A 79 1.15 -11.31 24.80
C PHE A 79 0.42 -12.61 25.15
N GLN A 80 0.78 -13.20 26.29
CA GLN A 80 0.27 -14.49 26.74
C GLN A 80 -0.87 -14.31 27.74
N HIS A 81 -2.02 -14.91 27.48
CA HIS A 81 -3.10 -15.06 28.46
C HIS A 81 -3.09 -16.47 29.05
N ALA A 82 -3.32 -16.60 30.36
CA ALA A 82 -3.27 -17.89 31.05
C ALA A 82 -4.29 -18.91 30.51
N GLU A 83 -5.53 -18.46 30.29
CA GLU A 83 -6.62 -19.31 29.79
C GLU A 83 -6.72 -19.39 28.26
N LYS A 84 -6.50 -18.27 27.55
CA LYS A 84 -6.76 -18.18 26.11
C LYS A 84 -5.58 -18.61 25.25
N GLY A 85 -4.34 -18.47 25.73
CA GLY A 85 -3.14 -18.66 24.93
C GLY A 85 -2.50 -17.32 24.51
N CYS A 86 -1.61 -17.37 23.52
CA CYS A 86 -0.93 -16.21 22.97
C CYS A 86 -1.87 -15.44 22.02
N LEU A 87 -1.96 -14.11 22.19
CA LEU A 87 -2.70 -13.22 21.30
C LEU A 87 -2.18 -13.35 19.86
N SER A 88 -3.09 -13.54 18.91
CA SER A 88 -2.78 -13.78 17.51
C SER A 88 -3.59 -12.87 16.60
N PHE A 89 -2.90 -12.27 15.63
CA PHE A 89 -3.50 -11.52 14.53
C PHE A 89 -3.64 -12.43 13.31
N ALA A 90 -4.88 -12.80 13.00
CA ALA A 90 -5.16 -13.59 11.82
C ALA A 90 -5.05 -12.73 10.55
N HIS A 91 -4.92 -13.39 9.41
CA HIS A 91 -4.79 -12.69 8.13
C HIS A 91 -6.07 -11.96 7.72
N ASP A 92 -7.23 -12.44 8.17
CA ASP A 92 -8.56 -11.85 7.93
C ASP A 92 -8.93 -10.73 8.92
N MET A 93 -7.93 -10.17 9.62
CA MET A 93 -8.07 -9.13 10.64
C MET A 93 -8.78 -9.57 11.93
N SER A 94 -9.12 -10.86 12.07
CA SER A 94 -9.66 -11.38 13.32
C SER A 94 -8.58 -11.52 14.40
N VAL A 95 -8.97 -11.24 15.65
CA VAL A 95 -8.12 -11.45 16.83
C VAL A 95 -8.45 -12.81 17.42
N THR A 96 -7.46 -13.68 17.52
CA THR A 96 -7.60 -15.04 18.03
C THR A 96 -6.50 -15.37 19.04
N HIS A 97 -6.43 -16.63 19.49
CA HIS A 97 -5.37 -17.10 20.35
C HIS A 97 -4.81 -18.44 19.90
N VAL A 98 -3.51 -18.64 20.12
CA VAL A 98 -2.81 -19.89 19.81
C VAL A 98 -2.01 -20.40 21.00
N ALA A 99 -1.80 -21.72 21.07
CA ALA A 99 -1.05 -22.33 22.17
C ALA A 99 0.43 -21.93 22.19
N SER A 100 1.05 -21.76 21.01
CA SER A 100 2.45 -21.40 20.87
C SER A 100 2.63 -20.30 19.82
N PRO A 101 3.43 -19.25 20.11
CA PRO A 101 3.60 -18.13 19.20
C PRO A 101 4.33 -18.55 17.92
N ARG A 102 3.89 -18.00 16.80
CA ARG A 102 4.56 -17.99 15.50
C ARG A 102 4.74 -16.53 15.07
N LYS A 103 5.00 -16.30 13.79
CA LYS A 103 5.27 -14.97 13.23
C LYS A 103 4.15 -13.95 13.50
N ASN A 104 2.89 -14.39 13.47
CA ASN A 104 1.72 -13.51 13.58
C ASN A 104 1.43 -13.06 15.02
N GLU A 105 2.05 -13.70 15.99
CA GLU A 105 1.90 -13.45 17.42
C GLU A 105 3.03 -12.58 17.98
N ILE A 106 4.01 -12.21 17.15
CA ILE A 106 5.15 -11.39 17.53
C ILE A 106 4.86 -9.94 17.20
N PHE A 107 5.01 -9.08 18.21
CA PHE A 107 4.77 -7.65 18.15
C PHE A 107 6.05 -6.89 18.46
N GLN A 108 6.25 -5.78 17.76
CA GLN A 108 7.24 -4.76 18.13
C GLN A 108 6.52 -3.57 18.79
N GLU A 109 7.18 -2.92 19.74
CA GLU A 109 6.69 -1.68 20.32
C GLU A 109 7.26 -0.48 19.56
N ILE A 110 6.41 0.48 19.22
CA ILE A 110 6.82 1.76 18.62
C ILE A 110 6.17 2.92 19.39
N ASP A 111 6.77 4.10 19.31
CA ASP A 111 6.06 5.36 19.59
C ASP A 111 5.26 5.73 18.33
N PRO A 112 3.92 5.79 18.37
CA PRO A 112 3.12 6.04 17.16
C PRO A 112 3.31 7.45 16.58
N SER A 113 3.99 8.37 17.28
CA SER A 113 4.40 9.67 16.71
C SER A 113 5.45 9.55 15.59
N ILE A 114 6.10 8.39 15.45
CA ILE A 114 7.04 8.15 14.35
C ILE A 114 6.33 7.87 13.02
N LEU A 115 5.03 7.55 13.05
CA LEU A 115 4.27 7.24 11.85
C LEU A 115 4.10 8.51 11.00
N PRO A 116 4.32 8.44 9.68
CA PRO A 116 4.20 9.59 8.81
C PRO A 116 2.76 10.10 8.77
N ASP A 117 2.61 11.41 8.68
CA ASP A 117 1.31 12.00 8.41
C ASP A 117 0.77 11.51 7.05
N PRO A 118 -0.55 11.36 6.88
CA PRO A 118 -1.10 10.98 5.60
C PRO A 118 -0.84 12.07 4.57
N VAL A 119 -0.56 11.67 3.32
CA VAL A 119 -0.40 12.62 2.21
C VAL A 119 -1.64 13.53 2.10
N ALA A 120 -1.44 14.76 1.63
CA ALA A 120 -2.51 15.75 1.54
C ALA A 120 -3.74 15.21 0.80
N GLU A 121 -4.93 15.50 1.32
CA GLU A 121 -6.18 15.16 0.67
C GLU A 121 -6.33 15.94 -0.64
N ARG A 122 -6.80 15.28 -1.69
CA ARG A 122 -7.05 15.86 -3.01
C ARG A 122 -8.53 15.66 -3.36
N PRO A 123 -9.17 16.61 -4.05
CA PRO A 123 -10.52 16.41 -4.56
C PRO A 123 -10.57 15.17 -5.46
N LEU A 124 -11.55 14.29 -5.22
CA LEU A 124 -11.81 13.15 -6.10
C LEU A 124 -12.30 13.65 -7.46
N ASN A 125 -11.60 13.29 -8.53
CA ASN A 125 -12.01 13.65 -9.88
C ASN A 125 -13.30 12.92 -10.30
N GLY A 126 -14.04 13.53 -11.24
CA GLY A 126 -15.30 13.05 -11.78
C GLY A 126 -15.20 11.92 -12.82
N GLY A 127 -14.02 11.37 -13.04
CA GLY A 127 -13.74 10.28 -13.99
C GLY A 127 -12.26 9.90 -13.92
N VAL A 128 -11.91 8.80 -14.58
CA VAL A 128 -10.51 8.40 -14.77
C VAL A 128 -9.89 9.27 -15.86
N GLU A 129 -8.75 9.88 -15.56
CA GLU A 129 -7.98 10.72 -16.47
C GLU A 129 -7.47 9.93 -17.67
N ARG A 130 -7.31 10.59 -18.82
CA ARG A 130 -6.80 9.96 -20.03
C ARG A 130 -5.27 9.95 -20.07
N ASN A 131 -4.66 9.45 -19.00
CA ASN A 131 -3.23 9.29 -18.87
C ASN A 131 -2.88 7.81 -18.81
N ILE A 132 -1.84 7.39 -19.54
CA ILE A 132 -1.25 6.05 -19.47
C ILE A 132 0.17 6.19 -18.91
N HIS A 133 0.45 5.46 -17.84
CA HIS A 133 1.72 5.50 -17.13
C HIS A 133 2.41 4.13 -17.17
N GLN A 134 3.66 4.11 -17.61
CA GLN A 134 4.57 2.98 -17.42
C GLN A 134 5.80 3.44 -16.65
N ILE A 135 6.41 2.53 -15.88
CA ILE A 135 7.56 2.84 -15.00
C ILE A 135 8.71 1.90 -15.35
N GLY A 136 9.92 2.46 -15.51
CA GLY A 136 11.17 1.70 -15.65
C GLY A 136 12.22 2.16 -14.65
N ILE A 137 12.46 1.34 -13.62
CA ILE A 137 13.47 1.60 -12.59
C ILE A 137 14.56 0.53 -12.69
N GLY A 138 15.81 0.98 -12.85
CA GLY A 138 16.96 0.09 -12.98
C GLY A 138 17.00 -0.72 -14.27
N LEU A 139 16.30 -0.27 -15.32
CA LEU A 139 16.28 -0.89 -16.65
C LEU A 139 17.04 -0.01 -17.65
N GLY A 140 18.30 -0.35 -17.93
CA GLY A 140 19.13 0.42 -18.86
C GLY A 140 19.45 1.84 -18.35
N ASP A 141 19.67 2.75 -19.29
CA ASP A 141 19.97 4.16 -19.01
C ASP A 141 18.68 4.94 -18.66
N PRO A 142 18.73 5.88 -17.69
CA PRO A 142 17.55 6.64 -17.30
C PRO A 142 16.87 7.37 -18.46
N GLY A 143 15.54 7.25 -18.55
CA GLY A 143 14.72 7.82 -19.61
C GLY A 143 14.70 7.01 -20.91
N GLU A 144 15.57 6.01 -21.07
CA GLU A 144 15.55 5.15 -22.25
C GLU A 144 14.50 4.04 -22.11
N TYR A 145 13.58 3.98 -23.07
CA TYR A 145 12.55 2.95 -23.06
C TYR A 145 13.12 1.60 -23.55
N PRO A 146 13.00 0.50 -22.77
CA PRO A 146 13.61 -0.79 -23.10
C PRO A 146 13.13 -1.35 -24.44
N GLU A 147 14.07 -1.73 -25.31
CA GLU A 147 13.81 -2.23 -26.67
C GLU A 147 12.76 -3.35 -26.70
N ILE A 148 12.90 -4.33 -25.79
CA ILE A 148 12.04 -5.52 -25.73
C ILE A 148 10.55 -5.21 -25.54
N PHE A 149 10.20 -4.03 -25.02
CA PHE A 149 8.81 -3.63 -24.79
C PHE A 149 8.30 -2.59 -25.79
N ARG A 150 9.10 -2.18 -26.80
CA ARG A 150 8.74 -1.08 -27.72
C ARG A 150 7.52 -1.40 -28.57
N GLU A 151 7.40 -2.64 -29.06
CA GLU A 151 6.25 -3.07 -29.83
C GLU A 151 4.97 -3.06 -28.98
N ASN A 152 5.04 -3.58 -27.75
CA ASN A 152 3.93 -3.54 -26.79
C ASN A 152 3.48 -2.09 -26.51
N ARG A 153 4.43 -1.18 -26.27
CA ARG A 153 4.13 0.25 -26.09
C ARG A 153 3.47 0.87 -27.32
N ALA A 154 3.98 0.58 -28.51
CA ALA A 154 3.42 1.12 -29.75
C ALA A 154 1.96 0.67 -29.95
N GLN A 155 1.66 -0.59 -29.66
CA GLN A 155 0.29 -1.12 -29.69
C GLN A 155 -0.61 -0.46 -28.63
N LEU A 156 -0.12 -0.31 -27.40
CA LEU A 156 -0.83 0.37 -26.32
C LEU A 156 -1.22 1.82 -26.69
N ILE A 157 -0.28 2.58 -27.25
CA ILE A 157 -0.53 3.96 -27.70
C ILE A 157 -1.47 4.00 -28.91
N HIS A 158 -1.30 3.08 -29.86
CA HIS A 158 -2.15 3.02 -31.05
C HIS A 158 -3.62 2.73 -30.71
N LEU A 159 -3.86 1.75 -29.83
CA LEU A 159 -5.21 1.38 -29.37
C LEU A 159 -5.89 2.47 -28.53
N ASN A 160 -5.10 3.36 -27.92
CA ASN A 160 -5.56 4.37 -26.97
C ASN A 160 -5.07 5.75 -27.37
N SER A 161 -5.21 6.10 -28.66
CA SER A 161 -4.72 7.37 -29.22
C SER A 161 -5.31 8.63 -28.57
N GLU A 162 -6.40 8.48 -27.83
CA GLU A 162 -7.04 9.53 -27.03
C GLU A 162 -6.41 9.74 -25.64
N TYR A 163 -5.40 8.93 -25.27
CA TYR A 163 -4.67 9.03 -24.00
C TYR A 163 -3.28 9.65 -24.21
N GLU A 164 -2.84 10.44 -23.24
CA GLU A 164 -1.46 10.87 -23.13
C GLU A 164 -0.61 9.76 -22.50
N TYR A 165 0.59 9.56 -23.02
CA TYR A 165 1.49 8.49 -22.59
C TYR A 165 2.72 9.03 -21.86
N PHE A 166 3.03 8.43 -20.71
CA PHE A 166 4.13 8.79 -19.83
C PHE A 166 4.99 7.56 -19.48
N TYR A 167 6.31 7.68 -19.65
CA TYR A 167 7.27 6.67 -19.21
C TYR A 167 8.18 7.25 -18.13
N TRP A 168 7.97 6.82 -16.89
CA TRP A 168 8.67 7.33 -15.72
C TRP A 168 9.93 6.52 -15.39
N SER A 169 11.01 7.21 -15.03
CA SER A 169 12.26 6.59 -14.56
C SER A 169 12.99 7.44 -13.53
N ASP A 170 14.02 6.87 -12.90
CA ASP A 170 14.96 7.61 -12.04
C ASP A 170 15.94 8.45 -12.88
N GLY A 171 15.39 9.42 -13.62
CA GLY A 171 16.09 10.29 -14.57
C GLY A 171 15.31 10.45 -15.88
N GLY A 172 15.90 11.17 -16.85
CA GLY A 172 15.29 11.42 -18.16
C GLY A 172 14.28 12.58 -18.14
N PHE A 173 13.37 12.59 -19.13
CA PHE A 173 12.38 13.66 -19.28
C PHE A 173 11.26 13.57 -18.24
N PHE A 174 10.72 12.37 -18.02
CA PHE A 174 9.73 12.07 -16.99
C PHE A 174 10.43 11.49 -15.76
N ASP A 175 11.05 12.39 -15.00
CA ASP A 175 11.85 12.08 -13.83
C ASP A 175 11.00 11.90 -12.56
N ILE A 176 11.15 10.74 -11.90
CA ILE A 176 10.38 10.38 -10.69
C ILE A 176 10.67 11.35 -9.53
N LYS A 177 11.93 11.74 -9.31
CA LYS A 177 12.29 12.67 -8.24
C LYS A 177 11.57 14.01 -8.43
N LYS A 178 11.63 14.56 -9.64
CA LYS A 178 10.98 15.81 -9.99
C LYS A 178 9.47 15.72 -9.77
N PHE A 179 8.84 14.63 -10.22
CA PHE A 179 7.41 14.42 -10.00
C PHE A 179 7.07 14.42 -8.51
N LEU A 180 7.82 13.68 -7.68
CA LEU A 180 7.56 13.60 -6.26
C LEU A 180 7.71 14.95 -5.56
N LEU A 181 8.72 15.74 -5.91
CA LEU A 181 8.94 17.09 -5.35
C LEU A 181 7.95 18.14 -5.88
N ASP A 182 7.38 17.94 -7.07
CA ASP A 182 6.36 18.84 -7.63
C ASP A 182 4.98 18.60 -7.00
N TYR A 183 4.63 17.34 -6.70
CA TYR A 183 3.29 16.96 -6.23
C TYR A 183 3.21 16.67 -4.73
N TYR A 184 4.31 16.33 -4.08
CA TYR A 184 4.37 15.89 -2.68
C TYR A 184 5.50 16.59 -1.91
N SER A 185 5.62 16.28 -0.62
CA SER A 185 6.67 16.83 0.25
C SER A 185 8.02 16.15 0.03
N GLU A 186 9.09 16.79 0.52
CA GLU A 186 10.42 16.18 0.60
C GLU A 186 10.41 14.87 1.40
N GLU A 187 9.62 14.81 2.48
CA GLU A 187 9.40 13.58 3.26
C GLU A 187 8.92 12.41 2.38
N VAL A 188 7.93 12.60 1.51
CA VAL A 188 7.46 11.53 0.60
C VAL A 188 8.59 11.07 -0.33
N TYR A 189 9.44 11.98 -0.78
CA TYR A 189 10.61 11.64 -1.57
C TYR A 189 11.66 10.86 -0.74
N GLU A 190 11.87 11.21 0.53
CA GLU A 190 12.74 10.46 1.45
C GLU A 190 12.27 9.01 1.63
N TYR A 191 10.96 8.77 1.77
CA TYR A 191 10.39 7.42 1.78
C TYR A 191 10.70 6.64 0.50
N TYR A 192 10.59 7.27 -0.66
CA TYR A 192 10.96 6.66 -1.94
C TYR A 192 12.47 6.34 -2.02
N GLN A 193 13.32 7.25 -1.54
CA GLN A 193 14.77 7.06 -1.54
C GLN A 193 15.22 5.99 -0.54
N ALA A 194 14.53 5.84 0.59
CA ALA A 194 14.89 4.88 1.62
C ALA A 194 14.69 3.42 1.18
N ILE A 195 13.87 3.17 0.17
CA ILE A 195 13.77 1.85 -0.49
C ILE A 195 15.11 1.55 -1.17
N HIS A 196 15.72 0.43 -0.77
CA HIS A 196 17.04 0.03 -1.21
C HIS A 196 17.07 -0.15 -2.76
N PRO A 197 18.13 0.32 -3.46
CA PRO A 197 18.20 0.32 -4.92
C PRO A 197 17.98 -1.04 -5.62
N ASP A 198 18.29 -2.15 -4.95
CA ASP A 198 18.00 -3.51 -5.43
C ASP A 198 16.50 -3.80 -5.63
N TYR A 199 15.61 -3.00 -5.01
CA TYR A 199 14.17 -3.20 -5.02
C TYR A 199 13.46 -2.20 -5.93
N GLY A 200 13.87 -2.16 -7.20
CA GLY A 200 13.21 -1.33 -8.22
C GLY A 200 11.70 -1.62 -8.33
N ALA A 201 11.27 -2.86 -8.08
CA ALA A 201 9.85 -3.22 -8.02
C ALA A 201 9.11 -2.53 -6.86
N ALA A 202 9.69 -2.51 -5.65
CA ALA A 202 9.08 -1.83 -4.50
C ALA A 202 9.00 -0.31 -4.70
N LYS A 203 10.03 0.28 -5.34
CA LYS A 203 9.99 1.68 -5.77
C LYS A 203 8.88 1.94 -6.79
N ALA A 204 8.72 1.07 -7.78
CA ALA A 204 7.67 1.19 -8.79
C ALA A 204 6.26 1.03 -8.17
N ASP A 205 6.10 0.19 -7.15
CA ASP A 205 4.86 0.07 -6.38
C ASP A 205 4.53 1.38 -5.66
N LEU A 206 5.44 1.94 -4.86
CA LEU A 206 5.17 3.21 -4.17
C LEU A 206 4.88 4.35 -5.17
N PHE A 207 5.69 4.45 -6.23
CA PHE A 207 5.53 5.50 -7.22
C PHE A 207 4.24 5.37 -8.02
N ARG A 208 3.79 4.16 -8.42
CA ARG A 208 2.53 4.01 -9.17
C ARG A 208 1.32 4.47 -8.36
N TYR A 209 1.32 4.21 -7.04
CA TYR A 209 0.26 4.70 -6.16
C TYR A 209 0.27 6.23 -6.06
N LEU A 210 1.44 6.82 -5.82
CA LEU A 210 1.61 8.28 -5.73
C LEU A 210 1.27 8.97 -7.06
N CYS A 211 1.68 8.41 -8.19
CA CYS A 211 1.37 8.93 -9.52
C CYS A 211 -0.14 8.95 -9.76
N LEU A 212 -0.82 7.81 -9.57
CA LEU A 212 -2.26 7.71 -9.80
C LEU A 212 -3.07 8.55 -8.80
N TYR A 213 -2.64 8.70 -7.56
CA TYR A 213 -3.34 9.59 -6.62
C TYR A 213 -3.23 11.06 -7.05
N ALA A 214 -2.07 11.47 -7.57
CA ALA A 214 -1.82 12.86 -7.97
C ALA A 214 -2.48 13.24 -9.30
N VAL A 215 -2.35 12.38 -10.33
CA VAL A 215 -2.75 12.70 -11.71
C VAL A 215 -3.71 11.69 -12.34
N GLY A 216 -4.02 10.61 -11.62
CA GLY A 216 -4.95 9.56 -12.04
C GLY A 216 -4.61 8.90 -13.36
N GLY A 217 -5.59 8.22 -13.94
CA GLY A 217 -5.44 7.47 -15.20
C GLY A 217 -5.15 5.99 -15.01
N VAL A 218 -4.33 5.45 -15.91
CA VAL A 218 -4.06 4.03 -16.07
C VAL A 218 -2.58 3.76 -15.92
N TYR A 219 -2.20 3.01 -14.90
CA TYR A 219 -0.89 2.41 -14.79
C TYR A 219 -0.89 1.02 -15.43
N VAL A 220 0.18 0.66 -16.16
CA VAL A 220 0.41 -0.69 -16.68
C VAL A 220 1.90 -1.06 -16.66
N ASP A 221 2.22 -2.24 -16.14
CA ASP A 221 3.56 -2.83 -16.16
C ASP A 221 4.10 -2.90 -17.61
N LEU A 222 5.41 -2.73 -17.82
CA LEU A 222 6.02 -2.71 -19.17
C LEU A 222 5.76 -3.98 -20.00
N LYS A 223 5.64 -5.11 -19.31
CA LYS A 223 5.42 -6.45 -19.89
C LYS A 223 3.95 -6.76 -20.14
N SER A 224 3.03 -6.00 -19.54
CA SER A 224 1.60 -6.28 -19.58
C SER A 224 0.95 -5.63 -20.79
N VAL A 225 -0.17 -6.22 -21.24
CA VAL A 225 -0.80 -5.86 -22.52
C VAL A 225 -2.23 -5.43 -22.30
N ILE A 226 -2.61 -4.37 -23.03
CA ILE A 226 -3.98 -3.90 -23.16
C ILE A 226 -4.42 -4.23 -24.59
N ALA A 227 -5.12 -5.35 -24.74
CA ALA A 227 -5.58 -5.91 -26.01
C ALA A 227 -6.93 -5.34 -26.50
N ALA A 228 -7.60 -4.52 -25.69
CA ALA A 228 -8.81 -3.79 -26.06
C ALA A 228 -8.68 -2.30 -25.71
N PRO A 229 -9.29 -1.38 -26.47
CA PRO A 229 -9.24 0.04 -26.14
C PRO A 229 -9.77 0.31 -24.73
N LEU A 230 -9.09 1.15 -23.95
CA LEU A 230 -9.48 1.50 -22.58
C LEU A 230 -10.88 2.12 -22.52
N SER A 231 -11.32 2.77 -23.60
CA SER A 231 -12.69 3.29 -23.75
C SER A 231 -13.78 2.22 -23.77
N THR A 232 -13.46 0.95 -23.98
CA THR A 232 -14.40 -0.18 -23.82
C THR A 232 -14.41 -0.76 -22.40
N ILE A 233 -13.35 -0.49 -21.63
CA ILE A 233 -13.13 -1.01 -20.27
C ILE A 233 -13.62 -0.02 -19.22
N ILE A 234 -13.31 1.27 -19.40
CA ILE A 234 -13.52 2.36 -18.44
C ILE A 234 -14.78 3.14 -18.79
N LYS A 235 -15.68 3.27 -17.82
CA LYS A 235 -16.92 4.04 -17.93
C LYS A 235 -16.72 5.47 -17.38
N PRO A 236 -17.49 6.47 -17.85
CA PRO A 236 -17.35 7.86 -17.38
C PRO A 236 -17.50 8.03 -15.85
N GLU A 237 -18.34 7.22 -15.22
CA GLU A 237 -18.63 7.24 -13.78
C GLU A 237 -17.61 6.46 -12.93
N ASP A 238 -16.66 5.76 -13.55
CA ASP A 238 -15.67 5.00 -12.80
C ASP A 238 -14.68 5.89 -12.07
N ARG A 239 -14.22 5.41 -10.91
CA ARG A 239 -13.20 6.09 -10.09
C ARG A 239 -12.06 5.18 -9.70
N PHE A 240 -12.31 3.88 -9.54
CA PHE A 240 -11.27 2.89 -9.29
C PHE A 240 -11.75 1.55 -9.85
N LEU A 241 -10.96 0.91 -10.71
CA LEU A 241 -11.24 -0.46 -11.16
C LEU A 241 -10.23 -1.43 -10.53
N VAL A 242 -10.73 -2.56 -10.08
CA VAL A 242 -9.94 -3.63 -9.47
C VAL A 242 -10.27 -4.96 -10.13
N SER A 243 -9.30 -5.87 -10.16
CA SER A 243 -9.49 -7.27 -10.52
C SER A 243 -8.72 -8.15 -9.55
N GLN A 244 -9.12 -9.41 -9.47
CA GLN A 244 -8.44 -10.42 -8.67
C GLN A 244 -8.04 -11.57 -9.57
N TRP A 245 -6.96 -12.23 -9.19
CA TRP A 245 -6.61 -13.51 -9.78
C TRP A 245 -7.71 -14.54 -9.51
N TRP A 246 -7.76 -15.60 -10.31
CA TRP A 246 -8.53 -16.78 -9.92
C TRP A 246 -7.91 -17.44 -8.67
N HIS A 247 -8.75 -17.96 -7.77
CA HIS A 247 -8.30 -18.67 -6.56
C HIS A 247 -7.26 -19.76 -6.90
N GLY A 248 -6.10 -19.67 -6.26
CA GLY A 248 -5.00 -20.63 -6.42
C GLY A 248 -3.99 -20.29 -7.50
N ALA A 249 -4.21 -19.25 -8.32
CA ALA A 249 -3.21 -18.77 -9.29
C ALA A 249 -1.97 -18.16 -8.60
N ARG A 250 -2.17 -17.58 -7.41
CA ARG A 250 -1.12 -17.11 -6.50
C ARG A 250 -1.42 -17.64 -5.10
N GLN A 251 -0.45 -18.29 -4.46
CA GLN A 251 -0.61 -18.86 -3.12
C GLN A 251 0.16 -18.01 -2.10
N HIS A 252 -0.50 -16.97 -1.61
CA HIS A 252 -0.02 -16.12 -0.52
C HIS A 252 -0.93 -16.27 0.69
N PRO A 253 -0.47 -16.92 1.79
CA PRO A 253 -1.29 -17.17 2.97
C PRO A 253 -1.99 -15.91 3.50
N GLU A 254 -1.36 -14.75 3.38
CA GLU A 254 -1.80 -13.45 3.86
C GLU A 254 -3.12 -12.95 3.23
N VAL A 255 -3.49 -13.48 2.06
CA VAL A 255 -4.67 -13.05 1.27
C VAL A 255 -5.54 -14.21 0.80
N GLN A 256 -5.21 -15.45 1.18
CA GLN A 256 -5.96 -16.65 0.77
C GLN A 256 -7.40 -16.70 1.30
N HIS A 257 -7.70 -15.97 2.37
CA HIS A 257 -9.05 -15.89 2.94
C HIS A 257 -9.98 -15.00 2.10
N MET A 258 -9.45 -14.12 1.25
CA MET A 258 -10.24 -13.22 0.42
C MET A 258 -10.91 -13.99 -0.72
N THR A 259 -12.16 -13.65 -1.03
CA THR A 259 -12.87 -14.24 -2.17
C THR A 259 -12.12 -13.89 -3.45
N TYR A 260 -11.75 -14.88 -4.26
CA TYR A 260 -10.83 -14.87 -5.42
C TYR A 260 -9.32 -14.68 -5.10
N GLY A 261 -8.96 -14.28 -3.88
CA GLY A 261 -7.58 -14.16 -3.42
C GLY A 261 -6.97 -12.80 -3.75
N GLU A 262 -5.71 -12.80 -4.21
CA GLU A 262 -4.91 -11.59 -4.43
C GLU A 262 -5.51 -10.68 -5.52
N TYR A 263 -5.59 -9.38 -5.23
CA TYR A 263 -5.88 -8.33 -6.20
C TYR A 263 -4.68 -8.07 -7.12
N GLU A 264 -4.98 -7.90 -8.40
CA GLU A 264 -4.01 -7.61 -9.43
C GLU A 264 -3.55 -6.15 -9.35
N GLN A 265 -2.24 -5.93 -9.36
CA GLN A 265 -1.65 -4.58 -9.36
C GLN A 265 -0.62 -4.33 -10.47
N TYR A 266 -0.46 -5.30 -11.38
CA TYR A 266 0.37 -5.11 -12.60
C TYR A 266 -0.26 -4.11 -13.58
N TYR A 267 -1.52 -3.75 -13.33
CA TYR A 267 -2.16 -2.55 -13.85
C TYR A 267 -3.06 -1.98 -12.75
N ILE A 268 -3.30 -0.67 -12.76
CA ILE A 268 -4.23 0.00 -11.84
C ILE A 268 -4.92 1.12 -12.62
N ILE A 269 -6.24 1.21 -12.50
CA ILE A 269 -7.05 2.25 -13.13
C ILE A 269 -7.73 3.04 -12.01
N CYS A 270 -7.36 4.31 -11.84
CA CYS A 270 -7.76 5.12 -10.70
C CYS A 270 -7.91 6.59 -11.11
N ALA A 271 -9.00 7.22 -10.70
CA ALA A 271 -9.17 8.66 -10.77
C ALA A 271 -8.25 9.36 -9.76
N SER A 272 -7.75 10.55 -10.10
CA SER A 272 -6.99 11.35 -9.15
C SER A 272 -7.82 11.67 -7.90
N GLY A 273 -7.14 11.75 -6.75
CA GLY A 273 -7.78 12.04 -5.48
C GLY A 273 -8.63 10.92 -4.86
N HIS A 274 -8.54 9.67 -5.35
CA HIS A 274 -9.32 8.57 -4.76
C HIS A 274 -8.93 8.27 -3.31
N PRO A 275 -9.88 8.24 -2.35
CA PRO A 275 -9.59 8.01 -0.93
C PRO A 275 -8.92 6.65 -0.65
N LEU A 276 -9.37 5.58 -1.31
CA LEU A 276 -8.69 4.28 -1.25
C LEU A 276 -7.20 4.34 -1.65
N MET A 277 -6.86 5.08 -2.72
CA MET A 277 -5.45 5.21 -3.12
C MET A 277 -4.64 5.96 -2.07
N ARG A 278 -5.23 6.99 -1.45
CA ARG A 278 -4.63 7.71 -0.33
C ARG A 278 -4.36 6.78 0.86
N ARG A 279 -5.31 5.89 1.21
CA ARG A 279 -5.13 4.86 2.25
C ARG A 279 -3.98 3.91 1.92
N ILE A 280 -3.92 3.42 0.69
CA ILE A 280 -2.84 2.53 0.21
C ILE A 280 -1.48 3.21 0.39
N ILE A 281 -1.31 4.44 -0.11
CA ILE A 281 -0.06 5.21 0.03
C ILE A 281 0.34 5.34 1.49
N HIS A 282 -0.60 5.75 2.35
CA HIS A 282 -0.31 5.98 3.75
C HIS A 282 0.10 4.70 4.47
N GLN A 283 -0.60 3.60 4.23
CA GLN A 283 -0.22 2.31 4.80
C GLN A 283 1.17 1.86 4.33
N VAL A 284 1.52 2.05 3.05
CA VAL A 284 2.87 1.76 2.54
C VAL A 284 3.91 2.57 3.31
N MET A 285 3.71 3.88 3.46
CA MET A 285 4.65 4.74 4.17
C MET A 285 4.81 4.29 5.64
N CYS A 286 3.71 4.01 6.34
CA CYS A 286 3.75 3.43 7.69
C CYS A 286 4.53 2.10 7.74
N LEU A 287 4.33 1.21 6.77
CA LEU A 287 5.02 -0.07 6.67
C LEU A 287 6.54 0.10 6.45
N LEU A 288 6.94 1.02 5.58
CA LEU A 288 8.35 1.34 5.34
C LEU A 288 9.02 1.91 6.60
N ARG A 289 8.29 2.76 7.34
CA ARG A 289 8.76 3.37 8.59
C ARG A 289 9.05 2.35 9.68
N VAL A 290 8.16 1.36 9.83
CA VAL A 290 8.23 0.37 10.92
C VAL A 290 8.90 -0.95 10.51
N TYR A 291 9.42 -1.01 9.29
CA TYR A 291 10.00 -2.22 8.69
C TYR A 291 11.13 -2.81 9.54
N GLN A 292 11.09 -4.12 9.72
CA GLN A 292 12.16 -4.92 10.33
C GLN A 292 12.49 -6.12 9.42
N PRO A 293 13.71 -6.24 8.87
CA PRO A 293 14.03 -7.29 7.90
C PRO A 293 13.75 -8.73 8.36
N ASP A 294 13.93 -9.01 9.64
CA ASP A 294 13.69 -10.32 10.24
C ASP A 294 12.22 -10.55 10.69
N MET A 295 11.38 -9.51 10.70
CA MET A 295 9.92 -9.69 10.75
C MET A 295 9.35 -9.78 9.33
N GLN A 296 9.53 -8.76 8.49
CA GLN A 296 8.86 -8.72 7.20
C GLN A 296 9.53 -9.52 6.10
N GLY A 297 10.81 -9.86 6.28
CA GLY A 297 11.62 -10.51 5.27
C GLY A 297 12.28 -9.51 4.32
N THR A 298 13.08 -10.04 3.42
CA THR A 298 13.71 -9.33 2.30
C THR A 298 13.21 -9.92 0.98
N GLY A 299 13.81 -9.53 -0.14
CA GLY A 299 13.57 -10.18 -1.42
C GLY A 299 12.13 -10.06 -1.89
N ARG A 300 11.63 -11.15 -2.48
CA ARG A 300 10.25 -11.23 -2.98
C ARG A 300 9.25 -10.99 -1.87
N HIS A 301 9.34 -11.75 -0.77
CA HIS A 301 8.33 -11.73 0.29
C HIS A 301 8.19 -10.35 0.92
N GLY A 302 9.32 -9.75 1.31
CA GLY A 302 9.35 -8.39 1.87
C GLY A 302 8.73 -7.36 0.92
N THR A 303 9.02 -7.46 -0.38
CA THR A 303 8.42 -6.57 -1.40
C THR A 303 6.89 -6.74 -1.45
N LEU A 304 6.40 -7.98 -1.52
CA LEU A 304 4.96 -8.26 -1.65
C LEU A 304 4.14 -7.73 -0.46
N VAL A 305 4.67 -7.82 0.77
CA VAL A 305 3.95 -7.45 2.00
C VAL A 305 4.10 -5.99 2.42
N LEU A 306 5.08 -5.25 1.88
CA LEU A 306 5.30 -3.84 2.22
C LEU A 306 4.70 -2.88 1.19
N THR A 307 4.99 -3.11 -0.09
CA THR A 307 4.59 -2.23 -1.19
C THR A 307 3.73 -2.95 -2.23
N GLY A 308 3.85 -4.28 -2.28
CA GLY A 308 3.32 -5.12 -3.33
C GLY A 308 1.87 -5.58 -3.15
N PRO A 309 1.46 -6.63 -3.89
CA PRO A 309 0.07 -7.03 -4.01
C PRO A 309 -0.56 -7.60 -2.74
N ILE A 310 0.23 -8.13 -1.79
CA ILE A 310 -0.34 -8.57 -0.50
C ILE A 310 -0.84 -7.36 0.28
N MET A 311 -0.02 -6.31 0.39
CA MET A 311 -0.42 -5.06 1.05
C MET A 311 -1.59 -4.42 0.31
N TYR A 312 -1.49 -4.28 -1.02
CA TYR A 312 -2.54 -3.69 -1.86
C TYR A 312 -3.89 -4.40 -1.70
N SER A 313 -3.89 -5.73 -1.76
CA SER A 313 -5.10 -6.55 -1.58
C SER A 313 -5.77 -6.31 -0.23
N ARG A 314 -4.97 -6.30 0.85
CA ARG A 314 -5.46 -6.07 2.21
C ARG A 314 -6.09 -4.69 2.36
N MET A 315 -5.51 -3.68 1.72
CA MET A 315 -6.05 -2.32 1.75
C MET A 315 -7.35 -2.18 0.95
N ILE A 316 -7.48 -2.84 -0.20
CA ILE A 316 -8.74 -2.87 -0.95
C ILE A 316 -9.83 -3.56 -0.12
N GLU A 317 -9.56 -4.74 0.42
CA GLU A 317 -10.54 -5.50 1.21
C GLU A 317 -11.05 -4.69 2.41
N ALA A 318 -10.16 -3.98 3.09
CA ALA A 318 -10.53 -3.19 4.26
C ALA A 318 -11.21 -1.86 3.92
N TYR A 319 -10.81 -1.16 2.84
CA TYR A 319 -11.16 0.25 2.63
C TYR A 319 -11.86 0.56 1.30
N ALA A 320 -12.24 -0.44 0.50
CA ALA A 320 -12.98 -0.21 -0.74
C ALA A 320 -14.32 0.53 -0.54
N HIS A 321 -14.87 0.51 0.67
CA HIS A 321 -16.09 1.22 1.03
C HIS A 321 -15.91 2.75 1.14
N GLU A 322 -14.68 3.28 1.19
CA GLU A 322 -14.41 4.72 1.31
C GLU A 322 -14.58 5.50 0.00
N GLY A 323 -14.75 4.82 -1.14
CA GLY A 323 -14.97 5.47 -2.42
C GLY A 323 -15.51 4.53 -3.51
N PRO A 324 -15.85 5.04 -4.70
CA PRO A 324 -16.46 4.22 -5.75
C PRO A 324 -15.44 3.24 -6.38
N VAL A 325 -15.59 1.96 -6.08
CA VAL A 325 -14.78 0.87 -6.66
C VAL A 325 -15.64 -0.03 -7.52
N ARG A 326 -15.16 -0.36 -8.73
CA ARG A 326 -15.80 -1.32 -9.63
C ARG A 326 -14.89 -2.53 -9.86
N HIS A 327 -15.42 -3.71 -9.61
CA HIS A 327 -14.73 -4.95 -9.96
C HIS A 327 -14.88 -5.26 -11.46
N ILE A 328 -13.77 -5.67 -12.07
CA ILE A 328 -13.71 -6.22 -13.42
C ILE A 328 -12.98 -7.55 -13.40
N HIS A 329 -13.06 -8.28 -14.51
CA HIS A 329 -12.21 -9.43 -14.78
C HIS A 329 -11.22 -9.05 -15.87
N SER A 330 -9.93 -8.96 -15.54
CA SER A 330 -8.87 -8.43 -16.41
C SER A 330 -8.86 -9.05 -17.80
N LEU A 331 -8.73 -10.38 -17.87
CA LEU A 331 -8.54 -11.10 -19.13
C LEU A 331 -9.74 -10.94 -20.08
N SER A 332 -10.97 -11.00 -19.55
CA SER A 332 -12.16 -10.82 -20.40
C SER A 332 -12.35 -9.38 -20.89
N ASN A 333 -11.68 -8.42 -20.26
CA ASN A 333 -11.66 -7.02 -20.67
C ASN A 333 -10.39 -6.69 -21.49
N GLY A 334 -9.58 -7.69 -21.88
CA GLY A 334 -8.38 -7.47 -22.68
C GLY A 334 -7.19 -6.91 -21.89
N VAL A 335 -7.14 -7.12 -20.57
CA VAL A 335 -5.97 -6.79 -19.75
C VAL A 335 -5.22 -8.09 -19.45
N GLU A 336 -4.00 -8.20 -19.97
CA GLU A 336 -3.19 -9.41 -19.93
C GLU A 336 -1.88 -9.19 -19.18
N TYR A 337 -1.48 -10.18 -18.37
CA TYR A 337 -0.31 -10.06 -17.51
C TYR A 337 1.03 -9.97 -18.26
N THR A 338 1.23 -10.77 -19.32
CA THR A 338 2.49 -10.76 -20.09
C THR A 338 2.34 -11.38 -21.48
N THR A 339 3.03 -10.81 -22.48
CA THR A 339 3.25 -11.42 -23.80
C THR A 339 4.54 -12.24 -23.89
N VAL A 340 5.47 -12.08 -22.94
CA VAL A 340 6.69 -12.90 -22.88
C VAL A 340 6.29 -14.30 -22.41
N GLY A 341 6.44 -15.30 -23.28
CA GLY A 341 5.98 -16.68 -23.06
C GLY A 341 6.35 -17.24 -21.68
N GLU A 342 5.47 -18.10 -21.13
CA GLU A 342 5.44 -18.60 -19.75
C GLU A 342 6.71 -19.29 -19.21
N ARG A 343 7.79 -19.40 -20.00
CA ARG A 343 9.05 -20.01 -19.57
C ARG A 343 10.07 -18.95 -19.16
N GLY A 344 10.06 -18.56 -17.89
CA GLY A 344 11.22 -17.98 -17.20
C GLY A 344 11.70 -16.59 -17.64
N GLY A 345 11.05 -15.95 -18.61
CA GLY A 345 11.56 -14.72 -19.22
C GLY A 345 11.50 -13.48 -18.32
N HIS A 346 10.40 -13.18 -17.64
CA HIS A 346 10.23 -11.85 -17.01
C HIS A 346 11.25 -11.52 -15.90
N GLU A 347 11.89 -12.53 -15.30
CA GLU A 347 12.93 -12.35 -14.27
C GLU A 347 14.35 -12.17 -14.86
N GLN A 348 14.54 -12.47 -16.16
CA GLN A 348 15.85 -12.64 -16.78
C GLN A 348 16.31 -11.47 -17.69
N HIS A 349 15.48 -10.44 -17.90
CA HIS A 349 15.76 -9.39 -18.89
C HIS A 349 16.35 -8.09 -18.33
N THR A 350 16.73 -8.03 -17.05
CA THR A 350 17.17 -6.77 -16.41
C THR A 350 18.69 -6.67 -16.18
N GLY A 351 19.47 -7.70 -16.51
CA GLY A 351 20.93 -7.72 -16.38
C GLY A 351 21.48 -7.63 -14.93
N ARG A 352 20.60 -7.45 -13.94
CA ARG A 352 20.89 -7.42 -12.49
C ARG A 352 20.27 -8.65 -11.82
N VAL A 353 20.80 -9.02 -10.65
CA VAL A 353 20.15 -10.02 -9.79
C VAL A 353 18.73 -9.54 -9.50
N HIS A 354 17.74 -10.35 -9.88
CA HIS A 354 16.34 -9.99 -9.70
C HIS A 354 16.04 -9.77 -8.20
N TYR A 355 15.27 -8.73 -7.89
CA TYR A 355 14.99 -8.31 -6.50
C TYR A 355 14.48 -9.46 -5.63
N SER A 356 13.81 -10.46 -6.23
CA SER A 356 13.26 -11.62 -5.55
C SER A 356 14.29 -12.40 -4.73
N ALA A 357 15.56 -12.40 -5.15
CA ALA A 357 16.66 -13.13 -4.52
C ALA A 357 17.53 -12.24 -3.62
N SER A 358 17.25 -10.94 -3.52
CA SER A 358 18.04 -10.04 -2.68
C SER A 358 17.85 -10.34 -1.19
N ILE A 359 18.97 -10.37 -0.46
CA ILE A 359 19.02 -10.50 1.00
C ILE A 359 19.24 -9.14 1.70
N SER A 360 19.42 -8.08 0.91
CA SER A 360 19.52 -6.72 1.44
C SER A 360 18.19 -6.31 2.08
N PRO A 361 18.17 -5.54 3.18
CA PRO A 361 16.94 -4.93 3.70
C PRO A 361 16.15 -4.19 2.61
N ILE A 362 14.81 -4.26 2.62
CA ILE A 362 13.97 -3.48 1.68
C ILE A 362 14.18 -1.99 1.91
N VAL A 363 14.32 -1.56 3.17
CA VAL A 363 14.57 -0.17 3.57
C VAL A 363 15.94 -0.09 4.24
N GLN A 364 16.78 0.86 3.81
CA GLN A 364 18.18 0.97 4.25
C GLN A 364 18.32 1.39 5.72
N ASN A 365 17.53 2.37 6.15
CA ASN A 365 17.52 2.85 7.53
C ASN A 365 16.10 3.32 7.92
N PRO A 366 15.21 2.39 8.32
CA PRO A 366 13.85 2.74 8.73
C PRO A 366 13.80 3.78 9.84
N ALA A 367 14.82 3.83 10.72
CA ALA A 367 14.89 4.76 11.85
C ALA A 367 15.25 6.21 11.45
N ALA A 368 15.77 6.42 10.24
CA ALA A 368 16.10 7.74 9.70
C ALA A 368 14.98 8.37 8.85
N LEU A 369 13.98 7.56 8.44
CA LEU A 369 12.62 8.06 8.20
C LEU A 369 12.02 8.51 9.54
#